data_AF-A0A194Q9D8-F1
#
_entry.id   AF-A0A194Q9D8-F1
#
_cell.length_a   1.000
_cell.length_b   1.000
_cell.length_c   1.000
_cell.angle_alpha   90.00
_cell.angle_beta   90.00
_cell.angle_gamma   90.00
#
_symmetry.space_group_name_H-M   'P 1'
#
loop_
_entity.id
_entity.type
_entity.pdbx_description
1 polymer ?
#
loop_
_entity_poly.entity_id
_entity_poly.type
_entity_poly.pdbx_seq_one_letter_code
_entity_poly.pdbx_strand_id
1 'polypeptide(L)'
;MVTAIGFEGSANKLGVGIVKDGKILANCRRTYITPPGEGFLPRETAEHHQENIHAVMREAFAESGLSPRDIDVINLDIEMGRLITKAKNPTVLYVSGGNTQIIAYSRQRYRIFGETIDIAVGNCLDRFARVLKLSNAPSPGYNIEQAAKKGKKYLHLPYSVKGMDVSFSGILSYMEDKITELLKEYTPEDLCYSLQETVFAMLVEITERAMAHCGSDEVSTKSKFYIGSPCRICSSPGIVDVHGRC
;
A
#
# COMPACT_ATOMS: atom_id res chain seq x y z
N MET A 1 3.33 4.62 31.53
CA MET A 1 4.05 4.58 30.25
C MET A 1 3.87 3.18 29.71
N VAL A 2 3.48 3.03 28.45
CA VAL A 2 3.23 1.71 27.83
C VAL A 2 4.19 1.54 26.67
N THR A 3 4.93 0.44 26.70
CA THR A 3 5.83 -0.02 25.65
C THR A 3 5.19 -1.20 24.93
N ALA A 4 4.95 -1.04 23.64
CA ALA A 4 4.38 -2.04 22.77
C ALA A 4 5.44 -2.60 21.81
N ILE A 5 5.43 -3.91 21.59
CA ILE A 5 6.11 -4.54 20.45
C ILE A 5 5.08 -5.01 19.44
N GLY A 6 5.32 -4.70 18.17
CA GLY A 6 4.47 -5.05 17.04
C GLY A 6 5.14 -6.07 16.12
N PHE A 7 4.39 -7.08 15.68
CA PHE A 7 4.86 -8.04 14.67
C PHE A 7 3.99 -7.91 13.41
N GLU A 8 4.63 -7.75 12.25
CA GLU A 8 3.96 -7.67 10.95
C GLU A 8 4.54 -8.75 10.03
N GLY A 9 3.68 -9.58 9.45
CA GLY A 9 4.10 -10.71 8.61
C GLY A 9 2.99 -11.16 7.66
N SER A 10 2.03 -10.28 7.34
CA SER A 10 0.83 -10.63 6.57
C SER A 10 1.07 -10.95 5.09
N ALA A 11 2.26 -10.60 4.56
CA ALA A 11 2.60 -10.73 3.15
C ALA A 11 4.10 -11.05 3.00
N ASN A 12 4.75 -10.65 1.91
CA ASN A 12 6.18 -10.90 1.69
C ASN A 12 7.14 -10.06 2.56
N LYS A 13 6.63 -9.28 3.53
CA LYS A 13 7.44 -8.45 4.43
C LYS A 13 7.26 -8.96 5.85
N LEU A 14 8.39 -9.17 6.53
CA LEU A 14 8.47 -9.40 7.95
C LEU A 14 8.96 -8.11 8.63
N GLY A 15 8.26 -7.65 9.66
CA GLY A 15 8.62 -6.46 10.42
C GLY A 15 8.42 -6.65 11.91
N VAL A 16 9.32 -6.06 12.70
CA VAL A 16 9.17 -5.94 14.15
C VAL A 16 9.39 -4.48 14.53
N GLY A 17 8.40 -3.89 15.19
CA GLY A 17 8.44 -2.50 15.65
C GLY A 17 8.31 -2.41 17.16
N ILE A 18 8.99 -1.45 17.79
CA ILE A 18 8.83 -1.16 19.21
C ILE A 18 8.42 0.31 19.34
N VAL A 19 7.34 0.56 20.07
CA VAL A 19 6.79 1.89 20.30
C VAL A 19 6.62 2.11 21.80
N LYS A 20 7.05 3.27 22.29
CA LYS A 20 6.88 3.68 23.69
C LYS A 20 6.22 5.05 23.73
N ASP A 21 5.04 5.12 24.35
CA ASP A 21 4.27 6.36 24.52
C ASP A 21 4.11 7.16 23.20
N GLY A 22 3.80 6.45 22.11
CA GLY A 22 3.61 7.02 20.76
C GLY A 22 4.89 7.33 19.99
N LYS A 23 6.08 7.12 20.57
CA LYS A 23 7.37 7.27 19.87
C LYS A 23 7.87 5.92 19.35
N ILE A 24 8.18 5.87 18.05
CA ILE A 24 8.79 4.68 17.43
C ILE A 24 10.25 4.60 17.90
N LEU A 25 10.60 3.53 18.59
CA LEU A 25 11.96 3.26 19.08
C LEU A 25 12.73 2.31 18.17
N ALA A 26 12.03 1.43 17.46
CA ALA A 26 12.61 0.54 16.45
C ALA A 26 11.57 0.20 15.38
N ASN A 27 12.02 -0.02 14.14
CA ASN A 27 11.18 -0.44 13.02
C ASN A 27 11.97 -1.29 12.01
N CYS A 28 12.38 -2.47 12.45
CA CYS A 28 13.23 -3.36 11.67
C CYS A 28 12.38 -4.20 10.70
N ARG A 29 12.87 -4.39 9.47
CA ARG A 29 12.14 -5.12 8.41
C ARG A 29 13.05 -5.97 7.53
N ARG A 30 12.47 -7.04 7.00
CA ARG A 30 13.03 -7.90 5.95
C ARG A 30 11.96 -8.18 4.89
N THR A 31 12.37 -8.19 3.63
CA THR A 31 11.46 -8.42 2.50
C THR A 31 11.91 -9.65 1.73
N TYR A 32 11.00 -10.58 1.53
CA TYR A 32 11.19 -11.70 0.63
C TYR A 32 11.04 -11.19 -0.81
N ILE A 33 12.10 -11.32 -1.61
CA ILE A 33 12.19 -10.84 -2.98
C ILE A 33 12.37 -12.05 -3.90
N THR A 34 11.40 -12.27 -4.79
CA THR A 34 11.45 -13.32 -5.82
C THR A 34 12.13 -12.82 -7.09
N PRO A 35 12.63 -13.72 -7.96
CA PRO A 35 13.13 -13.36 -9.29
C PRO A 35 12.11 -12.56 -10.12
N PRO A 36 12.56 -11.69 -11.04
CA PRO A 36 11.67 -10.93 -11.93
C PRO A 36 10.71 -11.84 -12.69
N GLY A 37 9.41 -11.47 -12.72
CA GLY A 37 8.37 -12.27 -13.37
C GLY A 37 7.67 -13.28 -12.46
N GLU A 38 8.19 -13.55 -11.26
CA GLU A 38 7.61 -14.51 -10.31
C GLU A 38 6.91 -13.82 -9.15
N GLY A 39 5.82 -14.43 -8.65
CA GLY A 39 5.14 -14.03 -7.43
C GLY A 39 5.64 -14.85 -6.24
N PHE A 40 5.59 -14.30 -5.03
CA PHE A 40 5.96 -15.04 -3.82
C PHE A 40 4.88 -16.07 -3.45
N LEU A 41 5.30 -17.30 -3.14
CA LEU A 41 4.40 -18.35 -2.70
C LEU A 41 4.23 -18.31 -1.17
N PRO A 42 3.04 -18.65 -0.63
CA PRO A 42 2.79 -18.65 0.81
C PRO A 42 3.79 -19.50 1.61
N ARG A 43 4.14 -20.68 1.07
CA ARG A 43 5.07 -21.61 1.71
C ARG A 43 6.48 -21.01 1.85
N GLU A 44 7.05 -20.55 0.74
CA GLU A 44 8.40 -19.96 0.71
C GLU A 44 8.47 -18.68 1.53
N THR A 45 7.39 -17.89 1.51
CA THR A 45 7.27 -16.69 2.33
C THR A 45 7.28 -17.05 3.81
N ALA A 46 6.56 -18.09 4.22
CA ALA A 46 6.55 -18.57 5.60
C ALA A 46 7.93 -19.10 6.04
N GLU A 47 8.61 -19.86 5.19
CA GLU A 47 9.98 -20.33 5.42
C GLU A 47 10.94 -19.14 5.63
N HIS A 48 10.91 -18.14 4.74
CA HIS A 48 11.67 -16.89 4.93
C HIS A 48 11.37 -16.19 6.26
N HIS A 49 10.10 -16.13 6.68
CA HIS A 49 9.72 -15.48 7.95
C HIS A 49 10.27 -16.24 9.15
N GLN A 50 10.19 -17.57 9.14
CA GLN A 50 10.72 -18.44 10.20
C GLN A 50 12.24 -18.29 10.34
N GLU A 51 12.97 -18.18 9.23
CA GLU A 51 14.42 -18.01 9.24
C GLU A 51 14.86 -16.63 9.76
N ASN A 52 14.05 -15.59 9.51
CA ASN A 52 14.44 -14.20 9.78
C ASN A 52 13.88 -13.59 11.07
N ILE A 53 12.80 -14.15 11.64
CA ILE A 53 12.12 -13.55 12.82
C ILE A 53 13.03 -13.33 14.00
N HIS A 54 13.92 -14.28 14.30
CA HIS A 54 14.85 -14.14 15.42
C HIS A 54 15.88 -13.03 15.19
N ALA A 55 16.34 -12.84 13.95
CA ALA A 55 17.28 -11.78 13.62
C ALA A 55 16.61 -10.40 13.72
N VAL A 56 15.44 -10.23 13.11
CA VAL A 56 14.70 -8.96 13.12
C VAL A 56 14.27 -8.57 14.54
N MET A 57 13.87 -9.54 15.37
CA MET A 57 13.53 -9.28 16.77
C MET A 57 14.76 -8.81 17.58
N ARG A 58 15.92 -9.45 17.41
CA ARG A 58 17.16 -9.02 18.07
C ARG A 58 17.59 -7.62 17.64
N GLU A 59 17.46 -7.31 16.35
CA GLU A 59 17.72 -5.97 15.81
C GLU A 59 16.77 -4.93 16.44
N ALA A 60 15.49 -5.24 16.56
CA ALA A 60 14.51 -4.32 17.15
C ALA A 60 14.83 -3.97 18.61
N PHE A 61 15.19 -4.97 19.43
CA PHE A 61 15.60 -4.72 20.82
C PHE A 61 16.93 -3.96 20.92
N ALA A 62 17.87 -4.25 20.02
CA ALA A 62 19.15 -3.54 19.96
C ALA A 62 18.95 -2.06 19.57
N GLU A 63 18.11 -1.78 18.58
CA GLU A 63 17.79 -0.42 18.12
C GLU A 63 17.00 0.37 19.18
N SER A 64 16.05 -0.28 19.87
CA SER A 64 15.26 0.38 20.91
C SER A 64 16.01 0.60 22.22
N GLY A 65 17.11 -0.11 22.45
CA GLY A 65 17.84 -0.13 23.72
C GLY A 65 17.04 -0.72 24.88
N LEU A 66 16.07 -1.59 24.58
CA LEU A 66 15.16 -2.19 25.57
C LEU A 66 15.40 -3.70 25.67
N SER A 67 14.96 -4.29 26.77
CA SER A 67 14.91 -5.72 26.96
C SER A 67 13.47 -6.26 26.84
N PRO A 68 13.28 -7.57 26.65
CA PRO A 68 11.94 -8.16 26.64
C PRO A 68 11.12 -7.91 27.91
N ARG A 69 11.77 -7.61 29.04
CA ARG A 69 11.09 -7.30 30.32
C ARG A 69 10.49 -5.91 30.36
N ASP A 70 10.92 -5.02 29.46
CA ASP A 70 10.43 -3.64 29.36
C ASP A 70 9.21 -3.52 28.45
N ILE A 71 8.73 -4.63 27.89
CA ILE A 71 7.57 -4.69 26.99
C ILE A 71 6.31 -4.95 27.81
N ASP A 72 5.35 -4.04 27.71
CA ASP A 72 4.06 -4.11 28.41
C ASP A 72 3.00 -4.84 27.59
N VAL A 73 3.06 -4.75 26.25
CA VAL A 73 2.05 -5.34 25.35
C VAL A 73 2.65 -5.81 24.02
N ILE A 74 2.08 -6.87 23.47
CA ILE A 74 2.35 -7.37 22.11
C ILE A 74 1.13 -7.03 21.24
N ASN A 75 1.33 -6.28 20.16
CA ASN A 75 0.27 -5.86 19.24
C ASN A 75 0.52 -6.41 17.82
N LEU A 76 -0.54 -6.55 17.03
CA LEU A 76 -0.51 -7.01 15.66
C LEU A 76 -1.11 -6.03 14.63
N ASP A 77 -1.84 -4.95 14.98
CA ASP A 77 -2.34 -4.05 13.90
C ASP A 77 -2.98 -2.67 14.27
N ILE A 78 -3.19 -1.90 13.18
CA ILE A 78 -3.95 -0.66 12.84
C ILE A 78 -4.00 0.52 13.83
N GLU A 79 -4.31 0.32 15.11
CA GLU A 79 -4.60 1.43 16.07
C GLU A 79 -3.42 2.41 16.21
N MET A 80 -2.19 1.91 16.02
CA MET A 80 -0.96 2.71 16.11
C MET A 80 -0.89 3.85 15.10
N GLY A 81 -1.50 3.70 13.91
CA GLY A 81 -1.45 4.74 12.87
C GLY A 81 -2.13 6.04 13.31
N ARG A 82 -3.28 5.95 13.99
CA ARG A 82 -4.05 7.11 14.46
C ARG A 82 -3.37 7.82 15.62
N LEU A 83 -2.76 7.06 16.53
CA LEU A 83 -1.99 7.60 17.66
C LEU A 83 -0.76 8.39 17.19
N ILE A 84 -0.10 7.94 16.13
CA ILE A 84 1.10 8.58 15.58
C ILE A 84 0.75 9.83 14.78
N THR A 85 -0.27 9.76 13.91
CA THR A 85 -0.59 10.87 13.01
C THR A 85 -1.38 12.00 13.67
N LYS A 86 -2.01 11.75 14.84
CA LYS A 86 -2.92 12.68 15.53
C LYS A 86 -4.18 13.04 14.72
N ALA A 87 -4.48 12.30 13.65
CA ALA A 87 -5.71 12.48 12.87
C ALA A 87 -6.93 12.26 13.78
N LYS A 88 -7.86 13.22 13.80
CA LYS A 88 -8.99 13.16 14.75
C LYS A 88 -10.06 12.21 14.24
N ASN A 89 -10.44 12.34 12.97
CA ASN A 89 -11.45 11.50 12.32
C ASN A 89 -11.22 11.36 10.80
N PRO A 90 -10.11 10.71 10.39
CA PRO A 90 -9.77 10.61 8.98
C PRO A 90 -10.62 9.57 8.25
N THR A 91 -10.89 9.85 6.98
CA THR A 91 -11.21 8.80 6.01
C THR A 91 -9.91 8.09 5.64
N VAL A 92 -9.85 6.78 5.84
CA VAL A 92 -8.65 5.97 5.65
C VAL A 92 -8.70 5.24 4.33
N LEU A 93 -7.81 5.59 3.40
CA LEU A 93 -7.58 4.80 2.20
C LEU A 93 -6.52 3.73 2.53
N TYR A 94 -6.97 2.47 2.65
CA TYR A 94 -6.12 1.31 2.93
C TYR A 94 -5.81 0.56 1.64
N VAL A 95 -4.56 0.69 1.17
CA VAL A 95 -4.09 0.13 -0.09
C VAL A 95 -2.83 -0.71 0.15
N SER A 96 -2.90 -2.00 -0.17
CA SER A 96 -1.79 -2.94 -0.05
C SER A 96 -1.76 -3.89 -1.25
N GLY A 97 -0.81 -4.85 -1.24
CA GLY A 97 -0.79 -5.94 -2.22
C GLY A 97 -2.02 -6.85 -2.14
N GLY A 98 -2.71 -6.87 -0.98
CA GLY A 98 -3.88 -7.75 -0.74
C GLY A 98 -5.16 -7.01 -0.34
N ASN A 99 -5.11 -5.69 -0.11
CA ASN A 99 -6.28 -4.91 0.32
C ASN A 99 -6.43 -3.63 -0.49
N THR A 100 -7.67 -3.24 -0.76
CA THR A 100 -8.03 -1.93 -1.28
C THR A 100 -9.38 -1.56 -0.71
N GLN A 101 -9.38 -0.72 0.32
CA GLN A 101 -10.57 -0.40 1.11
C GLN A 101 -10.55 1.06 1.52
N ILE A 102 -11.72 1.67 1.58
CA ILE A 102 -11.95 2.95 2.23
C ILE A 102 -12.66 2.71 3.54
N ILE A 103 -12.00 3.10 4.63
CA ILE A 103 -12.46 2.85 5.99
C ILE A 103 -12.65 4.19 6.66
N ALA A 104 -13.81 4.44 7.26
CA ALA A 104 -14.00 5.61 8.10
C ALA A 104 -14.69 5.21 9.41
N TYR A 105 -14.43 6.00 10.46
CA TYR A 105 -15.02 5.77 11.77
C TYR A 105 -16.44 6.37 11.80
N SER A 106 -17.44 5.52 11.98
CA SER A 106 -18.84 5.96 12.02
C SER A 106 -19.66 5.08 12.97
N ARG A 107 -20.46 5.73 13.82
CA ARG A 107 -21.28 5.09 14.86
C ARG A 107 -20.46 4.13 15.73
N GLN A 108 -19.36 4.65 16.27
CA GLN A 108 -18.44 3.95 17.19
C GLN A 108 -17.72 2.72 16.60
N ARG A 109 -17.69 2.53 15.28
CA ARG A 109 -16.99 1.44 14.61
C ARG A 109 -16.25 1.93 13.38
N TYR A 110 -15.12 1.31 13.06
CA TYR A 110 -14.54 1.41 11.73
C TYR A 110 -15.42 0.63 10.75
N ARG A 111 -15.86 1.29 9.69
CA ARG A 111 -16.72 0.72 8.65
C ARG A 111 -16.04 0.86 7.31
N ILE A 112 -16.20 -0.16 6.48
CA ILE A 112 -15.80 -0.12 5.07
C ILE A 112 -16.92 0.60 4.32
N PHE A 113 -16.58 1.71 3.67
CA PHE A 113 -17.51 2.50 2.83
C PHE A 113 -17.38 2.15 1.35
N GLY A 114 -16.20 1.68 0.95
CA GLY A 114 -15.95 1.20 -0.39
C GLY A 114 -14.77 0.23 -0.39
N GLU A 115 -14.79 -0.76 -1.27
CA GLU A 115 -13.70 -1.70 -1.44
C GLU A 115 -13.51 -2.17 -2.88
N THR A 116 -12.42 -2.88 -3.12
CA THR A 116 -12.30 -3.62 -4.37
C THR A 116 -13.28 -4.79 -4.38
N ILE A 117 -14.01 -4.97 -5.48
CA ILE A 117 -14.90 -6.13 -5.67
C ILE A 117 -14.15 -7.34 -6.23
N ASP A 118 -12.86 -7.22 -6.55
CA ASP A 118 -12.07 -8.27 -7.16
C ASP A 118 -10.66 -8.43 -6.57
N ILE A 119 -9.62 -7.87 -7.20
CA ILE A 119 -8.23 -7.92 -6.76
C ILE A 119 -7.85 -6.60 -6.11
N ALA A 120 -6.87 -6.58 -5.22
CA ALA A 120 -6.32 -5.33 -4.73
C ALA A 120 -5.52 -4.59 -5.82
N VAL A 121 -5.48 -3.26 -5.77
CA VAL A 121 -4.66 -2.45 -6.69
C VAL A 121 -3.19 -2.88 -6.64
N GLY A 122 -2.68 -3.23 -5.46
CA GLY A 122 -1.30 -3.68 -5.36
C GLY A 122 -1.06 -5.02 -6.06
N ASN A 123 -2.04 -5.93 -6.04
CA ASN A 123 -1.97 -7.17 -6.82
C ASN A 123 -2.01 -6.86 -8.32
N CYS A 124 -2.84 -5.92 -8.75
CA CYS A 124 -2.92 -5.47 -10.14
C CYS A 124 -1.56 -4.94 -10.63
N LEU A 125 -0.92 -4.05 -9.86
CA LEU A 125 0.40 -3.51 -10.16
C LEU A 125 1.47 -4.60 -10.17
N ASP A 126 1.50 -5.47 -9.15
CA ASP A 126 2.50 -6.54 -9.05
C ASP A 126 2.36 -7.55 -10.21
N ARG A 127 1.13 -7.90 -10.62
CA ARG A 127 0.88 -8.76 -11.79
C ARG A 127 1.34 -8.10 -13.08
N PHE A 128 1.00 -6.83 -13.27
CA PHE A 128 1.41 -6.10 -14.46
C PHE A 128 2.95 -5.97 -14.56
N ALA A 129 3.64 -5.73 -13.44
CA ALA A 129 5.09 -5.74 -13.38
C ALA A 129 5.68 -7.10 -13.82
N ARG A 130 5.05 -8.22 -13.44
CA ARG A 130 5.46 -9.57 -13.87
C ARG A 130 5.32 -9.76 -15.38
N VAL A 131 4.22 -9.27 -15.97
CA VAL A 131 3.97 -9.34 -17.42
C VAL A 131 5.07 -8.60 -18.19
N LEU A 132 5.48 -7.43 -17.70
CA LEU A 132 6.59 -6.65 -18.25
C LEU A 132 7.99 -7.16 -17.85
N LYS A 133 8.08 -8.23 -17.05
CA LYS A 133 9.33 -8.78 -16.49
C LYS A 133 10.18 -7.73 -15.75
N LEU A 134 9.52 -6.77 -15.09
CA LEU A 134 10.19 -5.80 -14.24
C LEU A 134 10.78 -6.48 -12.99
N SER A 135 11.85 -5.88 -12.45
CA SER A 135 12.46 -6.36 -11.20
C SER A 135 11.46 -6.31 -10.05
N ASN A 136 11.51 -7.30 -9.16
CA ASN A 136 10.77 -7.29 -7.90
C ASN A 136 11.53 -6.55 -6.78
N ALA A 137 12.78 -6.13 -7.02
CA ALA A 137 13.60 -5.38 -6.07
C ALA A 137 13.64 -3.88 -6.40
N PRO A 138 13.43 -2.96 -5.42
CA PRO A 138 13.05 -3.20 -4.03
C PRO A 138 11.57 -3.60 -3.84
N SER A 139 10.70 -3.22 -4.78
CA SER A 139 9.33 -3.73 -4.92
C SER A 139 8.86 -3.54 -6.37
N PRO A 140 7.93 -4.38 -6.87
CA PRO A 140 7.41 -4.24 -8.24
C PRO A 140 6.70 -2.89 -8.44
N GLY A 141 5.88 -2.49 -7.47
CA GLY A 141 5.21 -1.18 -7.47
C GLY A 141 6.15 0.01 -7.58
N TYR A 142 7.30 -0.01 -6.89
CA TYR A 142 8.30 1.06 -7.00
C TYR A 142 8.88 1.13 -8.41
N ASN A 143 9.19 -0.03 -9.01
CA ASN A 143 9.75 -0.07 -10.35
C ASN A 143 8.75 0.36 -11.43
N ILE A 144 7.45 0.07 -11.26
CA ILE A 144 6.39 0.64 -12.09
C ILE A 144 6.39 2.17 -11.97
N GLU A 145 6.48 2.72 -10.76
CA GLU A 145 6.50 4.18 -10.55
C GLU A 145 7.72 4.84 -11.21
N GLN A 146 8.90 4.24 -11.10
CA GLN A 146 10.10 4.77 -11.78
C GLN A 146 9.99 4.69 -13.31
N ALA A 147 9.34 3.65 -13.84
CA ALA A 147 9.08 3.53 -15.26
C ALA A 147 8.04 4.56 -15.73
N ALA A 148 6.95 4.74 -14.97
CA ALA A 148 5.87 5.68 -15.26
C ALA A 148 6.36 7.13 -15.39
N LYS A 149 7.36 7.55 -14.59
CA LYS A 149 7.97 8.90 -14.69
C LYS A 149 8.60 9.21 -16.05
N LYS A 150 8.94 8.18 -16.83
CA LYS A 150 9.52 8.31 -18.17
C LYS A 150 8.48 8.23 -19.27
N GLY A 151 7.25 7.79 -18.94
CA GLY A 151 6.14 7.70 -19.87
C GLY A 151 5.70 9.08 -20.37
N LYS A 152 5.29 9.14 -21.62
CA LYS A 152 4.84 10.38 -22.30
C LYS A 152 3.49 10.21 -22.98
N LYS A 153 3.18 9.01 -23.44
CA LYS A 153 1.97 8.72 -24.20
C LYS A 153 0.95 8.04 -23.29
N TYR A 154 -0.23 8.66 -23.15
CA TYR A 154 -1.33 8.08 -22.40
C TYR A 154 -2.15 7.12 -23.27
N LEU A 155 -2.35 5.90 -22.78
CA LEU A 155 -3.27 4.89 -23.30
C LEU A 155 -4.56 4.93 -22.50
N HIS A 156 -5.70 5.04 -23.19
CA HIS A 156 -6.99 4.96 -22.53
C HIS A 156 -7.28 3.53 -22.08
N LEU A 157 -7.43 3.33 -20.77
CA LEU A 157 -7.73 2.05 -20.14
C LEU A 157 -9.17 2.04 -19.62
N PRO A 158 -9.79 0.86 -19.43
CA PRO A 158 -11.12 0.76 -18.83
C PRO A 158 -11.17 1.43 -17.45
N TYR A 159 -12.18 2.26 -17.20
CA TYR A 159 -12.36 2.96 -15.93
C TYR A 159 -13.55 2.38 -15.16
N SER A 160 -13.27 1.57 -14.13
CA SER A 160 -14.27 0.69 -13.51
C SER A 160 -14.58 1.06 -12.06
N VAL A 161 -15.25 2.19 -11.86
CA VAL A 161 -15.78 2.63 -10.55
C VAL A 161 -17.28 2.35 -10.45
N LYS A 162 -17.71 1.73 -9.35
CA LYS A 162 -19.12 1.41 -9.07
C LYS A 162 -19.52 2.00 -7.71
N GLY A 163 -20.05 3.21 -7.70
CA GLY A 163 -20.36 3.90 -6.45
C GLY A 163 -19.08 4.23 -5.66
N MET A 164 -18.89 3.63 -4.48
CA MET A 164 -17.65 3.75 -3.70
C MET A 164 -16.70 2.56 -3.90
N ASP A 165 -17.11 1.58 -4.72
CA ASP A 165 -16.33 0.38 -5.00
C ASP A 165 -15.56 0.48 -6.32
N VAL A 166 -14.51 -0.34 -6.45
CA VAL A 166 -13.61 -0.38 -7.62
C VAL A 166 -13.37 -1.81 -8.09
N SER A 167 -13.04 -1.97 -9.38
CA SER A 167 -12.62 -3.24 -9.97
C SER A 167 -11.39 -3.04 -10.82
N PHE A 168 -10.34 -3.84 -10.58
CA PHE A 168 -9.07 -3.73 -11.31
C PHE A 168 -8.81 -4.91 -12.25
N SER A 169 -9.55 -6.02 -12.14
CA SER A 169 -9.33 -7.21 -12.97
C SER A 169 -9.57 -6.92 -14.45
N GLY A 170 -10.57 -6.10 -14.77
CA GLY A 170 -10.85 -5.72 -16.17
C GLY A 170 -9.72 -4.92 -16.82
N ILE A 171 -9.06 -4.04 -16.06
CA ILE A 171 -7.89 -3.28 -16.52
C ILE A 171 -6.72 -4.22 -16.75
N LEU A 172 -6.45 -5.08 -15.76
CA LEU A 172 -5.34 -6.02 -15.82
C LEU A 172 -5.48 -6.99 -16.99
N SER A 173 -6.63 -7.64 -17.16
CA SER A 173 -6.88 -8.57 -18.27
C SER A 173 -6.79 -7.87 -19.62
N TYR A 174 -7.32 -6.64 -19.75
CA TYR A 174 -7.19 -5.87 -20.98
C TYR A 174 -5.72 -5.64 -21.37
N MET A 175 -4.88 -5.29 -20.40
CA MET A 175 -3.46 -5.07 -20.63
C MET A 175 -2.69 -6.37 -20.86
N GLU A 176 -3.01 -7.44 -20.12
CA GLU A 176 -2.41 -8.77 -20.28
C GLU A 176 -2.69 -9.34 -21.68
N ASP A 177 -3.94 -9.30 -22.13
CA ASP A 177 -4.37 -9.87 -23.42
C ASP A 177 -3.79 -9.11 -24.62
N LYS A 178 -3.71 -7.78 -24.51
CA LYS A 178 -3.26 -6.91 -25.61
C LYS A 178 -1.79 -6.51 -25.55
N ILE A 179 -1.01 -7.05 -24.60
CA ILE A 179 0.35 -6.57 -24.34
C ILE A 179 1.24 -6.58 -25.60
N THR A 180 1.14 -7.63 -26.42
CA THR A 180 1.95 -7.80 -27.65
C THR A 180 1.61 -6.76 -28.72
N GLU A 181 0.35 -6.30 -28.77
CA GLU A 181 -0.09 -5.26 -29.70
C GLU A 181 0.30 -3.88 -29.15
N LEU A 182 0.06 -3.66 -27.86
CA LEU A 182 0.36 -2.41 -27.18
C LEU A 182 1.85 -2.08 -27.22
N LEU A 183 2.74 -3.07 -27.07
CA LEU A 183 4.20 -2.88 -27.14
C LEU A 183 4.71 -2.47 -28.53
N LYS A 184 3.88 -2.55 -29.59
CA LYS A 184 4.23 -2.03 -30.92
C LYS A 184 4.06 -0.51 -31.03
N GLU A 185 3.14 0.06 -30.24
CA GLU A 185 2.72 1.46 -30.35
C GLU A 185 3.02 2.29 -29.08
N TYR A 186 3.31 1.62 -27.97
CA TYR A 186 3.57 2.20 -26.65
C TYR A 186 4.81 1.55 -26.03
N THR A 187 5.59 2.34 -25.30
CA THR A 187 6.70 1.79 -24.53
C THR A 187 6.21 1.17 -23.22
N PRO A 188 6.98 0.26 -22.58
CA PRO A 188 6.67 -0.23 -21.24
C PRO A 188 6.47 0.90 -20.22
N GLU A 189 7.22 2.00 -20.36
CA GLU A 189 7.08 3.21 -19.55
C GLU A 189 5.73 3.91 -19.75
N ASP A 190 5.28 4.03 -21.01
CA ASP A 190 3.96 4.61 -21.35
C ASP A 190 2.82 3.76 -20.76
N LEU A 191 2.96 2.43 -20.79
CA LEU A 191 1.97 1.52 -20.19
C LEU A 191 1.95 1.61 -18.67
N CYS A 192 3.12 1.68 -18.02
CA CYS A 192 3.22 1.92 -16.57
C CYS A 192 2.56 3.25 -16.19
N TYR A 193 2.83 4.31 -16.95
CA TYR A 193 2.22 5.62 -16.77
C TYR A 193 0.70 5.58 -16.88
N SER A 194 0.19 5.00 -17.97
CA SER A 194 -1.25 4.92 -18.23
C SER A 194 -2.00 4.11 -17.18
N LEU A 195 -1.41 3.01 -16.71
CA LEU A 195 -1.95 2.20 -15.64
C LEU A 195 -2.00 3.00 -14.32
N GLN A 196 -0.91 3.66 -13.94
CA GLN A 196 -0.88 4.45 -12.70
C GLN A 196 -1.91 5.58 -12.71
N GLU A 197 -1.97 6.37 -13.77
CA GLU A 197 -2.92 7.48 -13.88
C GLU A 197 -4.37 6.99 -13.77
N THR A 198 -4.71 5.92 -14.49
CA THR A 198 -6.08 5.38 -14.50
C THR A 198 -6.46 4.85 -13.12
N VAL A 199 -5.60 4.02 -12.53
CA VAL A 199 -5.92 3.31 -11.29
C VAL A 199 -5.90 4.27 -10.09
N PHE A 200 -4.97 5.22 -10.06
CA PHE A 200 -4.95 6.24 -8.99
C PHE A 200 -6.11 7.23 -9.12
N ALA A 201 -6.50 7.61 -10.33
CA ALA A 201 -7.71 8.41 -10.52
C ALA A 201 -8.96 7.70 -9.97
N MET A 202 -9.08 6.38 -10.18
CA MET A 202 -10.17 5.58 -9.60
C MET A 202 -10.16 5.63 -8.07
N LEU A 203 -8.98 5.45 -7.45
CA LEU A 203 -8.83 5.50 -5.99
C LEU A 203 -9.15 6.88 -5.41
N VAL A 204 -8.75 7.95 -6.10
CA VAL A 204 -9.08 9.33 -5.69
C VAL A 204 -10.59 9.54 -5.74
N GLU A 205 -11.24 9.14 -6.84
CA GLU A 205 -12.68 9.31 -7.01
C GLU A 205 -13.48 8.62 -5.89
N ILE A 206 -13.17 7.35 -5.59
CA ILE A 206 -13.88 6.65 -4.51
C ILE A 206 -13.58 7.26 -3.13
N THR A 207 -12.36 7.74 -2.91
CA THR A 207 -11.96 8.37 -1.65
C THR A 207 -12.71 9.69 -1.45
N GLU A 208 -12.81 10.53 -2.49
CA GLU A 208 -13.54 11.78 -2.45
C GLU A 208 -15.05 11.54 -2.20
N ARG A 209 -15.65 10.54 -2.86
CA ARG A 209 -17.04 10.14 -2.60
C ARG A 209 -17.26 9.74 -1.14
N ALA A 210 -16.34 8.96 -0.56
CA ALA A 210 -16.43 8.55 0.83
C ALA A 210 -16.21 9.70 1.82
N MET A 211 -15.29 10.63 1.52
CA MET A 211 -15.07 11.84 2.32
C MET A 211 -16.32 12.71 2.34
N ALA A 212 -16.93 12.96 1.18
CA ALA A 212 -18.18 13.71 1.05
C ALA A 212 -19.33 13.04 1.81
N HIS A 213 -19.40 11.70 1.77
CA HIS A 213 -20.42 10.94 2.50
C HIS A 213 -20.22 10.97 4.03
N CYS A 214 -18.97 10.95 4.49
CA CYS A 214 -18.63 10.96 5.91
C CYS A 214 -18.55 12.37 6.54
N GLY A 215 -18.55 13.43 5.71
CA GLY A 215 -18.29 14.79 6.15
C GLY A 215 -16.89 14.95 6.75
N SER A 216 -15.91 14.27 6.15
CA SER A 216 -14.52 14.23 6.63
C SER A 216 -13.65 15.18 5.81
N ASP A 217 -12.94 16.07 6.51
CA ASP A 217 -11.97 16.99 5.91
C ASP A 217 -10.52 16.44 5.97
N GLU A 218 -10.33 15.22 6.46
CA GLU A 218 -9.02 14.60 6.62
C GLU A 218 -8.97 13.26 5.88
N VAL A 219 -7.94 13.05 5.06
CA VAL A 219 -7.64 11.73 4.49
C VAL A 219 -6.31 11.21 5.00
N SER A 220 -6.29 9.93 5.37
CA SER A 220 -5.11 9.22 5.82
C SER A 220 -4.87 8.01 4.93
N THR A 221 -3.74 7.96 4.25
CA THR A 221 -3.39 6.83 3.38
C THR A 221 -2.52 5.82 4.11
N LYS A 222 -2.98 4.57 4.24
CA LYS A 222 -2.13 3.42 4.63
C LYS A 222 -1.77 2.68 3.35
N SER A 223 -0.63 3.04 2.75
CA SER A 223 -0.19 2.52 1.45
C SER A 223 1.23 1.95 1.47
N LYS A 224 1.47 0.87 0.71
CA LYS A 224 2.82 0.38 0.34
C LYS A 224 3.37 1.06 -0.94
N PHE A 225 2.52 1.75 -1.69
CA PHE A 225 2.86 2.46 -2.91
C PHE A 225 3.08 3.94 -2.59
N TYR A 226 4.18 4.50 -3.08
CA TYR A 226 4.32 5.96 -3.14
C TYR A 226 3.30 6.46 -4.16
N ILE A 227 2.23 7.07 -3.68
CA ILE A 227 1.28 7.77 -4.55
C ILE A 227 1.90 9.16 -4.81
N GLY A 228 2.96 9.21 -5.62
CA GLY A 228 3.70 10.44 -5.88
C GLY A 228 3.14 11.26 -7.03
N SER A 229 2.81 12.53 -6.74
CA SER A 229 2.91 13.77 -7.56
C SER A 229 1.87 14.23 -8.62
N PRO A 230 1.01 13.44 -9.29
CA PRO A 230 -0.19 14.04 -9.91
C PRO A 230 -1.36 14.09 -8.93
N CYS A 231 -1.40 13.18 -7.95
CA CYS A 231 -2.37 13.20 -6.85
C CYS A 231 -1.91 14.18 -5.75
N ARG A 232 -2.43 15.41 -5.77
CA ARG A 232 -2.27 16.40 -4.67
C ARG A 232 -2.71 15.87 -3.30
N ILE A 233 -3.41 14.73 -3.26
CA ILE A 233 -3.94 14.09 -2.06
C ILE A 233 -2.90 13.20 -1.33
N CYS A 234 -1.77 12.83 -1.96
CA CYS A 234 -0.92 11.75 -1.41
C CYS A 234 0.60 12.01 -1.41
N SER A 235 1.04 13.26 -1.41
CA SER A 235 2.45 13.63 -1.54
C SER A 235 3.37 13.24 -0.36
N SER A 236 2.86 12.61 0.70
CA SER A 236 3.66 12.22 1.87
C SER A 236 3.02 11.02 2.60
N PRO A 237 3.81 10.12 3.22
CA PRO A 237 3.30 9.22 4.25
C PRO A 237 2.88 10.08 5.46
N GLY A 238 1.64 10.55 5.45
CA GLY A 238 1.12 11.53 6.40
C GLY A 238 -0.28 11.99 6.01
N ILE A 239 -0.97 12.66 6.94
CA ILE A 239 -2.30 13.26 6.74
C ILE A 239 -2.20 14.29 5.62
N VAL A 240 -3.15 14.27 4.69
CA VAL A 240 -3.31 15.35 3.72
C VAL A 240 -4.66 16.03 3.99
N ASP A 241 -4.62 17.31 4.34
CA ASP A 241 -5.79 18.18 4.43
C ASP A 241 -6.32 18.46 3.01
N VAL A 242 -7.64 18.53 2.85
CA VAL A 242 -8.36 18.87 1.59
C VAL A 242 -7.79 20.11 0.89
N HIS A 243 -7.08 20.99 1.62
CA HIS A 243 -6.49 22.22 1.12
C HIS A 243 -5.05 22.07 0.57
N GLY A 244 -4.48 20.86 0.52
CA GLY A 244 -3.15 20.63 -0.04
C GLY A 244 -2.01 21.31 0.72
N ARG A 245 -2.16 21.50 2.04
CA ARG A 245 -1.08 21.97 2.91
C ARG A 245 -0.49 20.78 3.67
N CYS A 246 0.81 20.54 3.46
CA CYS A 246 1.64 19.67 4.30
C CYS A 246 1.76 20.23 5.72
#